data_AF-A0A938J8P1-F1
#
_entry.id   AF-A0A938J8P1-F1
#
_cell.length_a   1.000
_cell.length_b   1.000
_cell.length_c   1.000
_cell.angle_alpha   90.00
_cell.angle_beta   90.00
_cell.angle_gamma   90.00
#
_symmetry.space_group_name_H-M   'P 1'
#
loop_
_entity.id
_entity.type
_entity.pdbx_description
1 polymer ?
#
loop_
_entity_poly.entity_id
_entity_poly.type
_entity_poly.pdbx_seq_one_letter_code
_entity_poly.pdbx_strand_id
1 'polypeptide(L)'
;MAHMLEPVMDPAAREQRLPNGSVTHARSIEIDADDLRLRGDAARGLRGSYLCMSPGHGTDDAMAHVLTFDDGRVRYRNRRIPRRVGHTVVPHADRLLTLGDWSLPVELTKGFVVEGDWNGNGRIAAMAPHPKLDPVWDELVWFGASADDAQLVWGVIDPRGRVVRPEVVVGAADVARHDFAVTTQHVAFLDGDRIGVAPRDPDEGSVRWFAVEPRSVGHVLNGYSDGPRLVVDYVRAGPGEPRHAAGGPLWRTVVDLVGGSVSDEVLDDRMLEFPRVDPRRIGVPHRYGFGARRAAVGGDGGFDAIVRWDFRTDEMSEHCPGQGVVVGEPQMVPRSENAREGDGWLLVLTGDAAEGHGELQVLDPGDLDAGPVATVALPRPIAVGGHGTWMPA
;
A
#
# COMPACT_ATOMS: atom_id res chain seq x y z
N MET A 1 -8.91 12.87 27.11
CA MET A 1 -10.10 13.28 26.33
C MET A 1 -9.58 14.10 25.15
N ALA A 2 -9.39 13.45 24.01
CA ALA A 2 -8.86 14.08 22.80
C ALA A 2 -10.03 14.60 21.97
N HIS A 3 -10.05 15.90 21.71
CA HIS A 3 -10.94 16.49 20.72
C HIS A 3 -10.45 16.05 19.33
N MET A 4 -11.27 15.29 18.61
CA MET A 4 -11.07 15.05 17.19
C MET A 4 -11.25 16.38 16.46
N LEU A 5 -10.20 16.85 15.81
CA LEU A 5 -10.26 17.96 14.87
C LEU A 5 -10.96 17.43 13.61
N GLU A 6 -12.17 17.90 13.35
CA GLU A 6 -12.84 17.73 12.07
C GLU A 6 -12.13 18.57 11.00
N PRO A 7 -11.88 18.04 9.78
CA PRO A 7 -11.37 18.85 8.69
C PRO A 7 -12.44 19.86 8.25
N VAL A 8 -12.04 21.12 8.15
CA VAL A 8 -12.88 22.22 7.66
C VAL A 8 -13.15 22.00 6.16
N MET A 9 -14.41 21.70 5.82
CA MET A 9 -14.89 21.56 4.44
C MET A 9 -15.30 22.92 3.86
N ASP A 10 -14.91 23.17 2.62
CA ASP A 10 -15.31 24.31 1.77
C ASP A 10 -16.86 24.35 1.57
N PRO A 11 -17.54 25.50 1.78
CA PRO A 11 -18.99 25.63 1.61
C PRO A 11 -19.55 25.50 0.18
N ALA A 12 -18.72 25.30 -0.86
CA ALA A 12 -19.19 25.35 -2.25
C ALA A 12 -19.59 24.00 -2.91
N ALA A 13 -19.51 22.86 -2.20
CA ALA A 13 -20.03 21.61 -2.73
C ALA A 13 -21.56 21.60 -2.71
N ARG A 14 -22.23 21.75 -3.87
CA ARG A 14 -23.70 21.74 -4.00
C ARG A 14 -24.32 20.52 -3.31
N GLU A 15 -24.90 20.74 -2.14
CA GLU A 15 -25.68 19.77 -1.37
C GLU A 15 -27.01 19.46 -2.09
N GLN A 16 -27.38 18.18 -2.18
CA GLN A 16 -28.79 17.79 -2.36
C GLN A 16 -29.34 17.34 -1.01
N ARG A 17 -30.38 18.05 -0.51
CA ARG A 17 -31.13 17.67 0.68
C ARG A 17 -32.29 16.75 0.31
N LEU A 18 -32.40 15.62 0.99
CA LEU A 18 -33.56 14.74 0.90
C LEU A 18 -34.76 15.31 1.70
N PRO A 19 -36.01 14.90 1.39
CA PRO A 19 -37.22 15.43 2.04
C PRO A 19 -37.29 15.20 3.57
N ASN A 20 -36.48 14.28 4.10
CA ASN A 20 -36.38 13.96 5.52
C ASN A 20 -35.30 14.79 6.26
N GLY A 21 -34.66 15.75 5.59
CA GLY A 21 -33.66 16.62 6.20
C GLY A 21 -32.26 16.03 6.31
N SER A 22 -32.00 14.81 5.82
CA SER A 22 -30.65 14.27 5.73
C SER A 22 -29.87 14.89 4.56
N VAL A 23 -28.62 15.26 4.80
CA VAL A 23 -27.68 15.74 3.77
C VAL A 23 -27.02 14.52 3.13
N THR A 24 -27.26 14.30 1.83
CA THR A 24 -26.45 13.36 1.04
C THR A 24 -25.25 14.11 0.49
N HIS A 25 -24.05 13.74 0.92
CA HIS A 25 -22.85 14.11 0.18
C HIS A 25 -22.93 13.42 -1.19
N ALA A 26 -22.61 14.11 -2.28
CA ALA A 26 -22.58 13.55 -3.64
C ALA A 26 -21.50 12.46 -3.86
N ARG A 27 -21.06 11.73 -2.81
CA ARG A 27 -19.75 11.08 -2.72
C ARG A 27 -19.67 9.61 -3.13
N SER A 28 -20.76 8.87 -3.35
CA SER A 28 -20.69 7.41 -3.60
C SER A 28 -21.33 6.94 -4.90
N ILE A 29 -21.23 7.72 -5.98
CA ILE A 29 -21.72 7.29 -7.31
C ILE A 29 -20.70 6.35 -7.95
N GLU A 30 -21.16 5.19 -8.41
CA GLU A 30 -20.40 4.29 -9.29
C GLU A 30 -20.44 4.82 -10.72
N ILE A 31 -19.29 4.83 -11.37
CA ILE A 31 -19.05 5.44 -12.68
C ILE A 31 -18.35 4.40 -13.54
N ASP A 32 -18.73 4.39 -14.81
CA ASP A 32 -18.03 3.73 -15.91
C ASP A 32 -17.71 4.80 -16.96
N ALA A 33 -16.43 4.95 -17.30
CA ALA A 33 -15.96 5.90 -18.29
C ALA A 33 -14.97 5.21 -19.24
N ASP A 34 -15.40 4.95 -20.47
CA ASP A 34 -14.69 4.07 -21.41
C ASP A 34 -13.74 4.78 -22.39
N ASP A 35 -13.70 6.11 -22.40
CA ASP A 35 -12.90 6.90 -23.36
C ASP A 35 -12.08 8.01 -22.67
N LEU A 36 -11.44 7.66 -21.55
CA LEU A 36 -10.41 8.52 -20.98
C LEU A 36 -9.15 8.44 -21.86
N ARG A 37 -8.48 9.58 -22.00
CA ARG A 37 -7.29 9.70 -22.82
C ARG A 37 -6.07 9.92 -21.96
N LEU A 38 -5.06 9.11 -22.18
CA LEU A 38 -3.70 9.37 -21.72
C LEU A 38 -3.13 10.54 -22.54
N ARG A 39 -2.79 11.63 -21.85
CA ARG A 39 -2.12 12.79 -22.45
C ARG A 39 -0.62 12.61 -22.28
N GLY A 40 0.12 12.60 -23.38
CA GLY A 40 1.55 12.26 -23.39
C GLY A 40 1.80 10.87 -23.99
N ASP A 41 2.83 10.74 -24.83
CA ASP A 41 3.08 9.52 -25.61
C ASP A 41 4.02 8.53 -24.92
N ALA A 42 4.78 8.98 -23.91
CA ALA A 42 5.84 8.20 -23.25
C ALA A 42 5.32 6.98 -22.44
N ALA A 43 4.02 6.91 -22.21
CA ALA A 43 3.37 5.84 -21.44
C ALA A 43 2.37 5.00 -22.27
N ARG A 44 2.39 5.12 -23.61
CA ARG A 44 1.55 4.28 -24.50
C ARG A 44 1.81 2.78 -24.36
N GLY A 45 2.98 2.39 -23.85
CA GLY A 45 3.32 0.99 -23.58
C GLY A 45 2.60 0.36 -22.37
N LEU A 46 1.94 1.14 -21.53
CA LEU A 46 1.20 0.62 -20.36
C LEU A 46 0.01 -0.25 -20.81
N ARG A 47 -0.01 -1.49 -20.31
CA ARG A 47 -1.09 -2.46 -20.54
C ARG A 47 -1.38 -3.19 -19.23
N GLY A 48 -2.59 -3.00 -18.70
CA GLY A 48 -3.00 -3.56 -17.41
C GLY A 48 -3.95 -2.63 -16.67
N SER A 49 -4.14 -2.86 -15.39
CA SER A 49 -5.03 -2.09 -14.53
C SER A 49 -4.31 -1.56 -13.30
N TYR A 50 -4.41 -0.26 -13.07
CA TYR A 50 -4.12 0.34 -11.78
C TYR A 50 -5.39 0.30 -10.93
N LEU A 51 -5.32 -0.33 -9.77
CA LEU A 51 -6.39 -0.39 -8.78
C LEU A 51 -5.98 0.46 -7.59
N CYS A 52 -6.90 1.18 -6.99
CA CYS A 52 -6.67 1.82 -5.69
C CYS A 52 -7.96 1.95 -4.87
N MET A 53 -7.79 2.08 -3.57
CA MET A 53 -8.90 2.27 -2.64
C MET A 53 -9.01 3.71 -2.18
N SER A 54 -10.24 4.22 -2.13
CA SER A 54 -10.58 5.37 -1.28
C SER A 54 -11.24 4.84 0.00
N PRO A 55 -10.74 5.22 1.20
CA PRO A 55 -11.37 4.81 2.44
C PRO A 55 -12.77 5.40 2.57
N GLY A 56 -13.71 4.62 3.12
CA GLY A 56 -15.04 5.10 3.47
C GLY A 56 -14.99 6.05 4.68
N HIS A 57 -15.82 7.10 4.69
CA HIS A 57 -15.93 8.02 5.82
C HIS A 57 -17.20 7.76 6.64
N GLY A 58 -17.08 7.74 7.97
CA GLY A 58 -18.23 7.54 8.86
C GLY A 58 -18.86 6.16 8.63
N THR A 59 -20.13 6.11 8.25
CA THR A 59 -20.84 4.85 7.94
C THR A 59 -20.72 4.41 6.49
N ASP A 60 -20.04 5.18 5.64
CA ASP A 60 -19.98 4.92 4.20
C ASP A 60 -19.01 3.78 3.86
N ASP A 61 -19.36 3.05 2.80
CA ASP A 61 -18.52 2.05 2.16
C ASP A 61 -17.22 2.67 1.62
N ALA A 62 -16.17 1.85 1.53
CA ALA A 62 -14.98 2.18 0.75
C ALA A 62 -15.31 2.16 -0.75
N MET A 63 -14.42 2.72 -1.57
CA MET A 63 -14.58 2.73 -3.02
C MET A 63 -13.32 2.20 -3.68
N ALA A 64 -13.47 1.15 -4.50
CA ALA A 64 -12.42 0.71 -5.41
C ALA A 64 -12.46 1.58 -6.66
N HIS A 65 -11.31 2.04 -7.12
CA HIS A 65 -11.13 2.77 -8.36
C HIS A 65 -10.17 1.99 -9.25
N VAL A 66 -10.50 1.87 -10.53
CA VAL A 66 -9.73 1.10 -11.49
C VAL A 66 -9.53 1.90 -12.75
N LEU A 67 -8.28 2.04 -13.16
CA LEU A 67 -7.89 2.58 -14.45
C LEU A 67 -7.26 1.46 -15.28
N THR A 68 -7.94 1.05 -16.36
CA THR A 68 -7.45 0.03 -17.29
C THR A 68 -6.79 0.70 -18.49
N PHE A 69 -5.52 0.39 -18.72
CA PHE A 69 -4.68 0.87 -19.80
C PHE A 69 -4.62 -0.14 -20.94
N ASP A 70 -4.84 0.34 -22.15
CA ASP A 70 -4.67 -0.42 -23.38
C ASP A 70 -4.17 0.51 -24.49
N ASP A 71 -2.85 0.55 -24.69
CA ASP A 71 -2.19 1.29 -25.77
C ASP A 71 -2.52 2.79 -25.82
N GLY A 72 -2.44 3.45 -24.66
CA GLY A 72 -2.77 4.87 -24.51
C GLY A 72 -4.27 5.19 -24.42
N ARG A 73 -5.15 4.19 -24.57
CA ARG A 73 -6.56 4.30 -24.15
C ARG A 73 -6.68 3.96 -22.68
N VAL A 74 -7.54 4.68 -21.97
CA VAL A 74 -7.80 4.43 -20.57
C VAL A 74 -9.30 4.29 -20.34
N ARG A 75 -9.70 3.26 -19.59
CA ARG A 75 -11.05 3.13 -19.06
C ARG A 75 -11.00 3.29 -17.56
N TYR A 76 -11.97 3.99 -16.99
CA TYR A 76 -12.12 4.15 -15.55
C TYR A 76 -13.41 3.50 -15.08
N ARG A 77 -13.31 2.85 -13.93
CA ARG A 77 -14.44 2.29 -13.20
C ARG A 77 -14.26 2.53 -11.71
N ASN A 78 -15.35 2.73 -10.99
CA ASN A 78 -15.34 2.58 -9.53
C ASN A 78 -16.52 1.77 -9.02
N ARG A 79 -16.28 1.02 -7.94
CA ARG A 79 -17.25 0.13 -7.31
C ARG A 79 -17.21 0.25 -5.79
N ARG A 80 -18.38 0.20 -5.16
CA ARG A 80 -18.51 0.23 -3.69
C ARG A 80 -17.96 -1.07 -3.10
N ILE A 81 -17.20 -0.92 -2.02
CA ILE A 81 -16.59 -2.01 -1.28
C ILE A 81 -17.03 -1.89 0.20
N PRO A 82 -17.55 -2.96 0.82
CA PRO A 82 -18.02 -2.93 2.20
C PRO A 82 -16.94 -2.43 3.15
N ARG A 83 -17.19 -1.39 3.95
CA ARG A 83 -16.19 -0.70 4.79
C ARG A 83 -15.28 -1.61 5.65
N ARG A 84 -15.77 -2.79 6.07
CA ARG A 84 -14.98 -3.77 6.84
C ARG A 84 -13.72 -4.24 6.09
N VAL A 85 -13.78 -4.19 4.76
CA VAL A 85 -12.71 -4.46 3.82
C VAL A 85 -12.52 -3.22 2.93
N GLY A 86 -11.43 -3.15 2.18
CA GLY A 86 -11.20 -2.05 1.25
C GLY A 86 -10.09 -1.10 1.64
N HIS A 87 -9.07 -1.64 2.31
CA HIS A 87 -7.78 -0.97 2.45
C HIS A 87 -6.93 -1.18 1.19
N THR A 88 -6.95 -2.40 0.64
CA THR A 88 -6.24 -2.76 -0.60
C THR A 88 -7.05 -3.75 -1.43
N VAL A 89 -6.68 -3.87 -2.71
CA VAL A 89 -7.10 -4.95 -3.61
C VAL A 89 -5.87 -5.67 -4.15
N VAL A 90 -5.90 -7.00 -4.11
CA VAL A 90 -4.76 -7.85 -4.48
C VAL A 90 -5.21 -8.88 -5.52
N PRO A 91 -4.64 -8.86 -6.74
CA PRO A 91 -4.77 -9.95 -7.69
C PRO A 91 -3.82 -11.09 -7.32
N HIS A 92 -4.32 -12.33 -7.31
CA HIS A 92 -3.47 -13.52 -7.18
C HIS A 92 -4.19 -14.78 -7.68
N ALA A 93 -3.50 -15.63 -8.44
CA ALA A 93 -4.02 -16.92 -8.93
C ALA A 93 -5.47 -16.85 -9.48
N ASP A 94 -5.69 -15.97 -10.46
CA ASP A 94 -6.99 -15.64 -11.06
C ASP A 94 -8.04 -14.98 -10.16
N ARG A 95 -7.76 -14.80 -8.87
CA ARG A 95 -8.67 -14.12 -7.92
C ARG A 95 -8.34 -12.64 -7.78
N LEU A 96 -9.33 -11.88 -7.35
CA LEU A 96 -9.19 -10.50 -6.89
C LEU A 96 -9.74 -10.43 -5.48
N LEU A 97 -8.88 -10.15 -4.50
CA LEU A 97 -9.25 -10.10 -3.10
C LEU A 97 -9.16 -8.67 -2.58
N THR A 98 -10.19 -8.17 -1.92
CA THR A 98 -10.14 -6.93 -1.14
C THR A 98 -10.00 -7.25 0.34
N LEU A 99 -9.11 -6.52 1.02
CA LEU A 99 -8.61 -6.89 2.34
C LEU A 99 -8.86 -5.79 3.39
N GLY A 100 -8.82 -6.18 4.66
CA GLY A 100 -8.94 -5.29 5.82
C GLY A 100 -8.42 -5.99 7.08
N ASP A 101 -7.97 -5.21 8.07
CA ASP A 101 -7.12 -5.71 9.16
C ASP A 101 -7.68 -6.89 9.97
N TRP A 102 -9.01 -7.00 10.12
CA TRP A 102 -9.65 -7.87 11.13
C TRP A 102 -10.67 -8.85 10.56
N SER A 103 -10.81 -8.92 9.24
CA SER A 103 -11.87 -9.69 8.58
C SER A 103 -11.34 -10.65 7.55
N LEU A 104 -12.20 -11.58 7.15
CA LEU A 104 -11.97 -12.39 5.96
C LEU A 104 -11.70 -11.50 4.74
N PRO A 105 -10.81 -11.92 3.83
CA PRO A 105 -10.78 -11.43 2.47
C PRO A 105 -12.18 -11.47 1.85
N VAL A 106 -12.47 -10.51 0.98
CA VAL A 106 -13.67 -10.54 0.14
C VAL A 106 -13.25 -10.69 -1.31
N GLU A 107 -13.83 -11.66 -2.00
CA GLU A 107 -13.57 -11.89 -3.41
C GLU A 107 -14.37 -10.92 -4.28
N LEU A 108 -13.72 -10.44 -5.34
CA LEU A 108 -14.29 -9.57 -6.35
C LEU A 108 -14.31 -10.30 -7.70
N THR A 109 -15.37 -10.10 -8.46
CA THR A 109 -15.39 -10.39 -9.90
C THR A 109 -14.28 -9.61 -10.62
N LYS A 110 -13.92 -10.01 -11.84
CA LYS A 110 -13.08 -9.20 -12.75
C LYS A 110 -13.67 -7.81 -13.07
N GLY A 111 -14.96 -7.62 -12.82
CA GLY A 111 -15.65 -6.34 -12.90
C GLY A 111 -15.58 -5.49 -11.63
N PHE A 112 -14.83 -5.93 -10.61
CA PHE A 112 -14.64 -5.31 -9.30
C PHE A 112 -15.90 -5.24 -8.43
N VAL A 113 -16.85 -6.14 -8.69
CA VAL A 113 -18.07 -6.31 -7.88
C VAL A 113 -17.85 -7.40 -6.84
N VAL A 114 -18.30 -7.17 -5.62
CA VAL A 114 -18.22 -8.11 -4.49
C VAL A 114 -18.98 -9.40 -4.77
N GLU A 115 -18.31 -10.54 -4.63
CA GLU A 115 -18.91 -11.88 -4.70
C GLU A 115 -19.23 -12.44 -3.30
N GLY A 116 -18.33 -12.25 -2.34
CA GLY A 116 -18.53 -12.72 -0.96
C GLY A 116 -17.22 -12.92 -0.21
N ASP A 117 -17.34 -13.35 1.06
CA ASP A 117 -16.16 -13.65 1.88
C ASP A 117 -15.43 -14.88 1.34
N TRP A 118 -14.10 -14.83 1.33
CA TRP A 118 -13.22 -15.92 0.92
C TRP A 118 -12.33 -16.35 2.08
N ASN A 119 -12.49 -17.60 2.53
CA ASN A 119 -11.82 -18.14 3.72
C ASN A 119 -10.73 -19.19 3.40
N GLY A 120 -10.34 -19.32 2.13
CA GLY A 120 -9.30 -20.26 1.72
C GLY A 120 -9.58 -21.72 2.10
N ASN A 121 -10.83 -22.16 1.99
CA ASN A 121 -11.32 -23.47 2.45
C ASN A 121 -11.22 -23.66 3.97
N GLY A 122 -11.56 -22.63 4.74
CA GLY A 122 -11.54 -22.63 6.20
C GLY A 122 -10.15 -22.49 6.83
N ARG A 123 -9.14 -22.11 6.04
CA ARG A 123 -7.75 -21.93 6.49
C ARG A 123 -7.40 -20.50 6.85
N ILE A 124 -8.25 -19.54 6.47
CA ILE A 124 -8.09 -18.12 6.74
C ILE A 124 -9.29 -17.66 7.56
N ALA A 125 -9.02 -17.02 8.69
CA ALA A 125 -10.03 -16.35 9.52
C ALA A 125 -10.01 -14.83 9.32
N ALA A 126 -8.84 -14.27 9.02
CA ALA A 126 -8.65 -12.88 8.61
C ALA A 126 -7.35 -12.74 7.81
N MET A 127 -7.24 -11.67 7.03
CA MET A 127 -6.04 -11.34 6.27
C MET A 127 -5.77 -9.84 6.32
N ALA A 128 -4.63 -9.46 6.89
CA ALA A 128 -4.16 -8.09 6.94
C ALA A 128 -4.02 -7.50 5.53
N PRO A 129 -4.15 -6.18 5.37
CA PRO A 129 -4.25 -5.55 4.06
C PRO A 129 -2.92 -5.42 3.30
N HIS A 130 -1.84 -6.05 3.78
CA HIS A 130 -0.51 -5.90 3.20
C HIS A 130 0.17 -7.23 2.85
N PRO A 131 -0.51 -8.18 2.18
CA PRO A 131 0.16 -9.39 1.73
C PRO A 131 1.27 -9.04 0.73
N LYS A 132 2.29 -9.90 0.65
CA LYS A 132 3.47 -9.67 -0.19
C LYS A 132 3.51 -10.74 -1.27
N LEU A 133 3.49 -10.32 -2.54
CA LEU A 133 3.71 -11.21 -3.66
C LEU A 133 5.21 -11.46 -3.81
N ASP A 134 5.61 -12.71 -3.66
CA ASP A 134 6.99 -13.14 -3.83
C ASP A 134 7.31 -13.27 -5.33
N PRO A 135 8.24 -12.47 -5.86
CA PRO A 135 8.58 -12.49 -7.28
C PRO A 135 9.41 -13.72 -7.71
N VAL A 136 9.94 -14.50 -6.77
CA VAL A 136 10.74 -15.71 -7.02
C VAL A 136 9.84 -16.93 -7.18
N TRP A 137 8.85 -17.07 -6.30
CA TRP A 137 8.01 -18.28 -6.22
C TRP A 137 6.58 -18.08 -6.73
N ASP A 138 6.20 -16.84 -7.08
CA ASP A 138 4.83 -16.45 -7.44
C ASP A 138 3.83 -16.83 -6.32
N GLU A 139 4.26 -16.60 -5.08
CA GLU A 139 3.55 -16.93 -3.86
C GLU A 139 3.05 -15.66 -3.19
N LEU A 140 1.78 -15.64 -2.77
CA LEU A 140 1.25 -14.54 -1.97
C LEU A 140 1.41 -14.89 -0.49
N VAL A 141 2.37 -14.26 0.18
CA VAL A 141 2.59 -14.39 1.62
C VAL A 141 1.61 -13.48 2.34
N TRP A 142 0.92 -13.99 3.36
CA TRP A 142 -0.10 -13.26 4.11
C TRP A 142 0.00 -13.54 5.60
N PHE A 143 -0.58 -12.66 6.39
CA PHE A 143 -0.82 -12.87 7.81
C PHE A 143 -2.12 -12.21 8.25
N GLY A 144 -2.66 -12.60 9.39
CA GLY A 144 -3.87 -12.01 9.94
C GLY A 144 -4.28 -12.62 11.28
N ALA A 145 -5.09 -11.88 12.01
CA ALA A 145 -5.81 -12.36 13.20
C ALA A 145 -7.24 -11.82 13.11
N SER A 146 -8.23 -12.61 13.48
CA SER A 146 -9.61 -12.15 13.42
C SER A 146 -9.96 -11.34 14.68
N ALA A 147 -11.08 -10.62 14.62
CA ALA A 147 -11.60 -9.92 15.81
C ALA A 147 -11.98 -10.88 16.96
N ASP A 148 -12.36 -12.12 16.63
CA ASP A 148 -12.83 -13.13 17.58
C ASP A 148 -11.70 -14.03 18.11
N ASP A 149 -10.58 -14.12 17.37
CA ASP A 149 -9.39 -14.87 17.75
C ASP A 149 -8.14 -14.04 17.52
N ALA A 150 -7.53 -13.62 18.63
CA ALA A 150 -6.34 -12.79 18.64
C ALA A 150 -5.06 -13.53 18.19
N GLN A 151 -5.12 -14.85 17.93
CA GLN A 151 -3.98 -15.60 17.40
C GLN A 151 -3.59 -15.07 16.02
N LEU A 152 -2.34 -14.60 15.93
CA LEU A 152 -1.75 -14.20 14.66
C LEU A 152 -1.36 -15.45 13.88
N VAL A 153 -1.89 -15.58 12.68
CA VAL A 153 -1.59 -16.67 11.75
C VAL A 153 -0.95 -16.07 10.51
N TRP A 154 0.05 -16.75 9.96
CA TRP A 154 0.62 -16.41 8.67
C TRP A 154 0.63 -17.63 7.75
N GLY A 155 0.73 -17.42 6.45
CA GLY A 155 0.86 -18.52 5.51
C GLY A 155 1.13 -18.03 4.10
N VAL A 156 1.01 -18.97 3.16
CA VAL A 156 1.24 -18.71 1.75
C VAL A 156 0.02 -19.10 0.94
N ILE A 157 -0.31 -18.35 -0.11
CA ILE A 157 -1.20 -18.78 -1.17
C ILE A 157 -0.33 -19.08 -2.39
N ASP A 158 -0.33 -20.32 -2.84
CA ASP A 158 0.49 -20.77 -3.96
C ASP A 158 0.02 -20.15 -5.30
N PRO A 159 0.79 -20.29 -6.40
CA PRO A 159 0.42 -19.76 -7.72
C PRO A 159 -0.93 -20.27 -8.27
N ARG A 160 -1.51 -21.31 -7.65
CA ARG A 160 -2.81 -21.91 -8.02
C ARG A 160 -3.93 -21.48 -7.08
N GLY A 161 -3.67 -20.54 -6.17
CA GLY A 161 -4.68 -19.98 -5.26
C GLY A 161 -4.98 -20.88 -4.06
N ARG A 162 -4.12 -21.86 -3.75
CA ARG A 162 -4.30 -22.74 -2.61
C ARG A 162 -3.58 -22.18 -1.39
N VAL A 163 -4.28 -22.05 -0.27
CA VAL A 163 -3.65 -21.72 1.02
C VAL A 163 -2.80 -22.90 1.49
N VAL A 164 -1.49 -22.69 1.63
CA VAL A 164 -0.51 -23.68 2.06
C VAL A 164 -0.07 -23.37 3.49
N ARG A 165 -0.13 -24.41 4.33
CA ARG A 165 0.44 -24.47 5.70
C ARG A 165 0.34 -23.16 6.48
N PRO A 166 -0.87 -22.72 6.90
CA PRO A 166 -0.99 -21.60 7.81
C PRO A 166 -0.41 -21.96 9.18
N GLU A 167 0.44 -21.10 9.72
CA GLU A 167 1.20 -21.29 10.96
C GLU A 167 0.85 -20.23 11.99
N VAL A 168 0.70 -20.65 13.25
CA VAL A 168 0.47 -19.72 14.37
C VAL A 168 1.79 -19.05 14.76
N VAL A 169 1.78 -17.72 14.86
CA VAL A 169 2.91 -16.94 15.34
C VAL A 169 2.89 -16.92 16.88
N VAL A 170 3.68 -17.80 17.49
CA VAL A 170 3.75 -17.93 18.95
C VAL A 170 4.30 -16.65 19.59
N GLY A 171 3.59 -16.13 20.60
CA GLY A 171 4.00 -14.92 21.35
C GLY A 171 3.62 -13.59 20.69
N ALA A 172 2.73 -13.62 19.69
CA ALA A 172 2.33 -12.46 18.89
C ALA A 172 1.02 -11.78 19.31
N ALA A 173 0.55 -11.97 20.54
CA ALA A 173 -0.76 -11.46 20.99
C ALA A 173 -0.88 -9.93 20.88
N ASP A 174 0.24 -9.21 21.01
CA ASP A 174 0.28 -7.73 21.02
C ASP A 174 0.83 -7.11 19.71
N VAL A 175 1.23 -7.95 18.76
CA VAL A 175 1.85 -7.51 17.50
C VAL A 175 0.93 -6.58 16.73
N ALA A 176 1.51 -5.51 16.17
CA ALA A 176 0.78 -4.62 15.26
C ALA A 176 0.28 -5.40 14.03
N ARG A 177 -1.04 -5.42 13.83
CA ARG A 177 -1.69 -6.29 12.84
C ARG A 177 -2.01 -5.56 11.55
N HIS A 178 -1.01 -4.86 11.01
CA HIS A 178 -1.19 -4.05 9.81
C HIS A 178 -0.26 -4.49 8.69
N ASP A 179 1.05 -4.32 8.87
CA ASP A 179 2.06 -4.62 7.87
C ASP A 179 3.16 -5.53 8.44
N PHE A 180 3.91 -6.18 7.55
CA PHE A 180 4.97 -7.13 7.87
C PHE A 180 5.98 -7.19 6.72
N ALA A 181 7.17 -7.74 6.99
CA ALA A 181 8.19 -7.92 5.97
C ALA A 181 8.38 -9.39 5.62
N VAL A 182 8.71 -9.65 4.36
CA VAL A 182 9.09 -10.98 3.87
C VAL A 182 10.50 -10.92 3.33
N THR A 183 11.17 -12.06 3.32
CA THR A 183 12.42 -12.29 2.60
C THR A 183 12.31 -13.60 1.84
N THR A 184 13.34 -13.99 1.08
CA THR A 184 13.39 -15.32 0.47
C THR A 184 13.39 -16.45 1.50
N GLN A 185 13.75 -16.20 2.76
CA GLN A 185 13.95 -17.25 3.79
C GLN A 185 13.11 -17.06 5.06
N HIS A 186 12.59 -15.86 5.30
CA HIS A 186 11.95 -15.50 6.56
C HIS A 186 10.72 -14.62 6.36
N VAL A 187 9.84 -14.64 7.36
CA VAL A 187 8.76 -13.69 7.57
C VAL A 187 9.05 -12.93 8.86
N ALA A 188 8.96 -11.60 8.81
CA ALA A 188 9.25 -10.72 9.93
C ALA A 188 8.00 -9.93 10.36
N PHE A 189 7.62 -10.11 11.61
CA PHE A 189 6.48 -9.47 12.28
C PHE A 189 6.98 -8.32 13.12
N LEU A 190 6.51 -7.11 12.81
CA LEU A 190 6.98 -5.88 13.42
C LEU A 190 6.07 -5.51 14.61
N ASP A 191 6.64 -5.49 15.81
CA ASP A 191 5.95 -5.08 17.04
C ASP A 191 6.54 -3.77 17.57
N GLY A 192 5.84 -3.16 18.52
CA GLY A 192 6.24 -1.88 19.11
C GLY A 192 7.57 -1.95 19.86
N ASP A 193 7.96 -3.09 20.42
CA ASP A 193 9.18 -3.25 21.22
C ASP A 193 10.00 -4.48 20.84
N ARG A 194 9.54 -5.26 19.85
CA ARG A 194 10.23 -6.47 19.37
C ARG A 194 10.03 -6.67 17.87
N ILE A 195 10.87 -7.50 17.26
CA ILE A 195 10.66 -8.04 15.92
C ILE A 195 10.67 -9.57 16.01
N GLY A 196 9.61 -10.20 15.51
CA GLY A 196 9.49 -11.65 15.43
C GLY A 196 9.94 -12.14 14.05
N VAL A 197 10.89 -13.06 13.98
CA VAL A 197 11.38 -13.62 12.72
C VAL A 197 11.07 -15.11 12.69
N ALA A 198 10.21 -15.53 11.76
CA ALA A 198 9.91 -16.93 11.49
C ALA A 198 10.61 -17.37 10.20
N PRO A 199 11.19 -18.58 10.14
CA PRO A 199 11.62 -19.15 8.87
C PRO A 199 10.39 -19.39 7.98
N ARG A 200 10.58 -19.31 6.66
CA ARG A 200 9.50 -19.60 5.70
C ARG A 200 9.20 -21.08 5.59
N ASP A 201 10.20 -21.93 5.79
CA ASP A 201 9.98 -23.35 6.00
C ASP A 201 9.75 -23.59 7.50
N PRO A 202 8.53 -23.95 7.93
CA PRO A 202 8.27 -24.22 9.35
C PRO A 202 9.08 -25.38 9.90
N ASP A 203 9.60 -26.27 9.05
CA ASP A 203 10.47 -27.37 9.47
C ASP A 203 11.87 -26.86 9.89
N GLU A 204 12.25 -25.62 9.52
CA GLU A 204 13.51 -25.00 9.93
C GLU A 204 13.45 -24.34 11.32
N GLY A 205 12.26 -24.23 11.93
CA GLY A 205 12.10 -23.81 13.32
C GLY A 205 10.92 -22.87 13.58
N SER A 206 10.78 -22.45 14.83
CA SER A 206 9.73 -21.52 15.27
C SER A 206 10.19 -20.06 15.21
N VAL A 207 9.21 -19.15 15.35
CA VAL A 207 9.48 -17.72 15.47
C VAL A 207 10.47 -17.41 16.59
N ARG A 208 11.42 -16.52 16.31
CA ARG A 208 12.38 -15.95 17.26
C ARG A 208 12.10 -14.47 17.45
N TRP A 209 12.07 -14.01 18.69
CA TRP A 209 11.79 -12.62 19.03
C TRP A 209 13.08 -11.88 19.41
N PHE A 210 13.30 -10.73 18.80
CA PHE A 210 14.43 -9.86 19.05
C PHE A 210 13.92 -8.56 19.66
N ALA A 211 14.49 -8.14 20.79
CA ALA A 211 14.13 -6.88 21.43
C ALA A 211 14.61 -5.70 20.59
N VAL A 212 13.78 -4.66 20.49
CA VAL A 212 14.10 -3.44 19.76
C VAL A 212 13.68 -2.22 20.58
N GLU A 213 14.22 -1.04 20.25
CA GLU A 213 13.76 0.19 20.91
C GLU A 213 12.26 0.43 20.68
N PRO A 214 11.49 0.82 21.72
CA PRO A 214 10.06 1.09 21.59
C PRO A 214 9.74 2.10 20.48
N ARG A 215 8.79 1.75 19.61
CA ARG A 215 8.47 2.46 18.37
C ARG A 215 7.01 2.28 17.97
N SER A 216 6.51 3.20 17.17
CA SER A 216 5.30 3.02 16.37
C SER A 216 5.71 2.52 14.98
N VAL A 217 5.16 1.38 14.55
CA VAL A 217 5.47 0.79 13.23
C VAL A 217 4.50 1.36 12.19
N GLY A 218 5.04 1.84 11.06
CA GLY A 218 4.30 2.25 9.86
C GLY A 218 4.42 1.20 8.74
N HIS A 219 4.25 1.62 7.49
CA HIS A 219 4.35 0.70 6.35
C HIS A 219 5.77 0.25 6.03
N VAL A 220 5.88 -0.98 5.54
CA VAL A 220 7.14 -1.61 5.12
C VAL A 220 7.48 -1.23 3.69
N LEU A 221 8.68 -0.69 3.50
CA LEU A 221 9.27 -0.50 2.17
C LEU A 221 9.66 -1.85 1.57
N ASN A 222 10.49 -2.62 2.28
CA ASN A 222 10.90 -3.96 1.88
C ASN A 222 11.59 -4.73 3.03
N GLY A 223 11.71 -6.05 2.87
CA GLY A 223 12.60 -6.88 3.68
C GLY A 223 13.50 -7.74 2.79
N TYR A 224 14.72 -8.05 3.24
CA TYR A 224 15.60 -8.98 2.53
C TYR A 224 16.64 -9.63 3.44
N SER A 225 17.27 -10.70 2.96
CA SER A 225 18.39 -11.36 3.64
C SER A 225 19.73 -10.83 3.14
N ASP A 226 20.66 -10.57 4.07
CA ASP A 226 22.08 -10.26 3.83
C ASP A 226 22.94 -11.24 4.64
N GLY A 227 23.25 -12.38 4.04
CA GLY A 227 23.89 -13.50 4.74
C GLY A 227 23.05 -13.96 5.95
N PRO A 228 23.60 -13.97 7.18
CA PRO A 228 22.86 -14.33 8.39
C PRO A 228 21.98 -13.19 8.93
N ARG A 229 21.87 -12.06 8.23
CA ARG A 229 21.13 -10.89 8.68
C ARG A 229 19.80 -10.77 7.96
N LEU A 230 18.78 -10.34 8.69
CA LEU A 230 17.54 -9.84 8.14
C LEU A 230 17.60 -8.31 8.11
N VAL A 231 17.32 -7.71 6.96
CA VAL A 231 17.19 -6.26 6.79
C VAL A 231 15.73 -5.93 6.53
N VAL A 232 15.20 -4.94 7.23
CA VAL A 232 13.85 -4.42 7.02
C VAL A 232 13.90 -2.91 6.91
N ASP A 233 13.43 -2.39 5.80
CA ASP A 233 13.27 -0.96 5.56
C ASP A 233 11.79 -0.61 5.69
N TYR A 234 11.46 0.37 6.53
CA TYR A 234 10.07 0.71 6.85
C TYR A 234 9.94 2.08 7.50
N VAL A 235 8.76 2.67 7.37
CA VAL A 235 8.41 3.89 8.07
C VAL A 235 8.14 3.55 9.53
N ARG A 236 8.71 4.32 10.45
CA ARG A 236 8.42 4.21 11.88
C ARG A 236 8.61 5.53 12.60
N ALA A 237 7.96 5.64 13.75
CA ALA A 237 7.99 6.82 14.60
C ALA A 237 8.42 6.44 16.03
N GLY A 238 8.85 7.42 16.81
CA GLY A 238 9.29 7.22 18.19
C GLY A 238 8.16 6.78 19.13
N PRO A 239 8.48 6.41 20.38
CA PRO A 239 7.46 6.04 21.35
C PRO A 239 6.49 7.21 21.61
N GLY A 240 5.18 6.94 21.57
CA GLY A 240 4.13 7.94 21.82
C GLY A 240 3.74 8.79 20.62
N GLU A 241 4.40 8.62 19.48
CA GLU A 241 4.04 9.30 18.23
C GLU A 241 2.91 8.55 17.48
N PRO A 242 1.99 9.26 16.79
CA PRO A 242 0.82 8.65 16.17
C PRO A 242 1.16 7.53 15.20
N ARG A 243 0.49 6.37 15.35
CA ARG A 243 0.56 5.24 14.41
C ARG A 243 -0.15 5.59 13.10
N HIS A 244 0.53 5.40 11.97
CA HIS A 244 0.03 5.32 10.58
C HIS A 244 -0.43 6.60 9.86
N ALA A 245 -1.28 7.47 10.42
CA ALA A 245 -1.90 8.53 9.59
C ALA A 245 -1.03 9.78 9.36
N ALA A 246 -0.01 10.00 10.19
CA ALA A 246 0.80 11.21 10.16
C ALA A 246 2.06 11.09 9.26
N GLY A 247 2.46 9.87 8.92
CA GLY A 247 3.79 9.59 8.39
C GLY A 247 4.86 9.48 9.49
N GLY A 248 6.09 9.17 9.08
CA GLY A 248 7.27 9.20 9.93
C GLY A 248 8.55 9.02 9.11
N PRO A 249 9.73 9.12 9.75
CA PRO A 249 11.00 8.83 9.11
C PRO A 249 11.06 7.42 8.51
N LEU A 250 11.84 7.26 7.44
CA LEU A 250 12.20 5.96 6.88
C LEU A 250 13.42 5.41 7.61
N TRP A 251 13.33 4.18 8.09
CA TRP A 251 14.40 3.50 8.82
C TRP A 251 14.77 2.18 8.18
N ARG A 252 16.02 1.77 8.41
CA ARG A 252 16.53 0.41 8.23
C ARG A 252 16.77 -0.24 9.58
N THR A 253 16.14 -1.38 9.83
CA THR A 253 16.48 -2.26 10.96
C THR A 253 17.20 -3.49 10.45
N VAL A 254 18.35 -3.79 11.04
CA VAL A 254 19.15 -5.00 10.75
C VAL A 254 19.14 -5.91 11.97
N VAL A 255 18.69 -7.15 11.79
CA VAL A 255 18.69 -8.19 12.82
C VAL A 255 19.75 -9.23 12.46
N ASP A 256 20.76 -9.39 13.32
CA ASP A 256 21.70 -10.51 13.23
C ASP A 256 21.05 -11.79 13.79
N LEU A 257 20.70 -12.72 12.89
CA LEU A 257 20.02 -13.95 13.28
C LEU A 257 20.95 -14.94 13.99
N VAL A 258 22.27 -14.75 13.95
CA VAL A 258 23.22 -15.60 14.69
C VAL A 258 23.56 -14.97 16.04
N GLY A 259 24.03 -13.72 16.03
CA GLY A 259 24.47 -13.00 17.23
C GLY A 259 23.34 -12.47 18.10
N GLY A 260 22.14 -12.29 17.54
CA GLY A 260 20.97 -11.77 18.27
C GLY A 260 20.90 -10.25 18.40
N SER A 261 21.87 -9.51 17.87
CA SER A 261 21.87 -8.05 17.93
C SER A 261 20.92 -7.43 16.91
N VAL A 262 20.34 -6.29 17.28
CA VAL A 262 19.53 -5.44 16.39
C VAL A 262 20.17 -4.06 16.31
N SER A 263 20.25 -3.49 15.12
CA SER A 263 20.68 -2.12 14.89
C SER A 263 19.71 -1.38 13.98
N ASP A 264 19.50 -0.10 14.25
CA ASP A 264 18.66 0.78 13.45
C ASP A 264 19.49 1.90 12.81
N GLU A 265 19.09 2.31 11.60
CA GLU A 265 19.66 3.42 10.84
C GLU A 265 18.52 4.27 10.26
N VAL A 266 18.61 5.59 10.38
CA VAL A 266 17.68 6.51 9.70
C VAL A 266 18.14 6.64 8.25
N LEU A 267 17.26 6.32 7.30
CA LEU A 267 17.51 6.50 5.88
C LEU A 267 17.02 7.87 5.39
N ASP A 268 15.93 8.37 5.97
CA ASP A 268 15.37 9.69 5.68
C ASP A 268 14.57 10.17 6.90
N ASP A 269 14.88 11.34 7.44
CA ASP A 269 14.34 11.86 8.70
C ASP A 269 13.03 12.66 8.55
N ARG A 270 12.50 12.74 7.32
CA ARG A 270 11.29 13.52 7.00
C ARG A 270 10.02 12.72 7.29
N MET A 271 8.89 13.41 7.23
CA MET A 271 7.56 12.80 7.39
C MET A 271 7.16 12.08 6.10
N LEU A 272 7.36 10.77 6.06
CA LEU A 272 7.13 9.91 4.90
C LEU A 272 6.06 8.86 5.18
N GLU A 273 5.43 8.35 4.13
CA GLU A 273 4.57 7.17 4.15
C GLU A 273 4.39 6.62 2.73
N PHE A 274 3.55 5.61 2.57
CA PHE A 274 3.31 4.86 1.35
C PHE A 274 4.59 4.36 0.65
N PRO A 275 5.53 3.75 1.41
CA PRO A 275 6.76 3.25 0.83
C PRO A 275 6.49 2.07 -0.11
N ARG A 276 7.21 2.04 -1.23
CA ARG A 276 7.13 1.04 -2.28
C ARG A 276 8.49 0.78 -2.91
N VAL A 277 8.75 -0.47 -3.27
CA VAL A 277 9.86 -0.86 -4.14
C VAL A 277 9.33 -1.30 -5.50
N ASP A 278 10.23 -1.51 -6.45
CA ASP A 278 9.91 -2.31 -7.64
C ASP A 278 9.34 -3.67 -7.20
N PRO A 279 8.13 -4.08 -7.65
CA PRO A 279 7.49 -5.29 -7.16
C PRO A 279 8.33 -6.55 -7.36
N ARG A 280 9.25 -6.54 -8.35
CA ARG A 280 10.20 -7.64 -8.61
C ARG A 280 11.32 -7.73 -7.56
N ARG A 281 11.37 -6.79 -6.61
CA ARG A 281 12.35 -6.73 -5.52
C ARG A 281 11.75 -7.00 -4.14
N ILE A 282 10.45 -7.27 -4.03
CA ILE A 282 9.84 -7.66 -2.76
C ILE A 282 10.54 -8.92 -2.24
N GLY A 283 11.03 -8.86 -1.00
CA GLY A 283 11.69 -9.99 -0.34
C GLY A 283 13.17 -10.21 -0.70
N VAL A 284 13.74 -9.41 -1.60
CA VAL A 284 15.13 -9.49 -2.04
C VAL A 284 15.81 -8.12 -1.93
N PRO A 285 17.16 -8.04 -1.93
CA PRO A 285 17.87 -6.76 -1.83
C PRO A 285 17.36 -5.76 -2.88
N HIS A 286 17.36 -4.47 -2.61
CA HIS A 286 16.89 -3.45 -3.55
C HIS A 286 17.81 -2.24 -3.54
N ARG A 287 17.87 -1.51 -4.65
CA ARG A 287 18.59 -0.25 -4.78
C ARG A 287 17.64 0.93 -4.67
N TYR A 288 16.46 0.83 -5.27
CA TYR A 288 15.52 1.95 -5.35
C TYR A 288 14.32 1.74 -4.44
N GLY A 289 13.91 2.82 -3.79
CA GLY A 289 12.65 2.93 -3.07
C GLY A 289 11.88 4.17 -3.52
N PHE A 290 10.56 4.14 -3.31
CA PHE A 290 9.64 5.23 -3.61
C PHE A 290 8.71 5.44 -2.42
N GLY A 291 8.22 6.67 -2.23
CA GLY A 291 7.26 6.96 -1.18
C GLY A 291 6.62 8.33 -1.35
N ALA A 292 5.80 8.72 -0.39
CA ALA A 292 5.13 10.01 -0.37
C ALA A 292 5.61 10.83 0.85
N ARG A 293 6.00 12.09 0.61
CA ARG A 293 6.40 13.05 1.65
C ARG A 293 5.21 13.90 2.05
N ARG A 294 5.11 14.22 3.34
CA ARG A 294 4.17 15.18 3.90
C ARG A 294 4.81 16.56 4.03
N ALA A 295 4.03 17.60 3.77
CA ALA A 295 4.46 18.99 3.94
C ALA A 295 4.86 19.28 5.40
N ALA A 296 5.99 19.96 5.62
CA ALA A 296 6.48 20.25 6.96
C ALA A 296 5.63 21.30 7.71
N VAL A 297 5.07 22.30 7.02
CA VAL A 297 4.28 23.40 7.62
C VAL A 297 3.28 23.96 6.59
N GLY A 298 2.01 24.17 7.00
CA GLY A 298 1.03 24.97 6.24
C GLY A 298 0.35 24.28 5.05
N GLY A 299 0.63 22.99 4.80
CA GLY A 299 -0.11 22.16 3.85
C GLY A 299 -1.34 21.51 4.49
N ASP A 300 -2.38 21.28 3.70
CA ASP A 300 -3.76 20.96 4.11
C ASP A 300 -3.96 19.55 4.73
N GLY A 301 -2.89 18.94 5.24
CA GLY A 301 -2.90 17.68 5.99
C GLY A 301 -2.61 16.41 5.17
N GLY A 302 -2.31 16.54 3.87
CA GLY A 302 -1.98 15.40 2.98
C GLY A 302 -0.48 15.29 2.64
N PHE A 303 -0.15 14.25 1.87
CA PHE A 303 1.17 14.10 1.25
C PHE A 303 1.26 14.99 0.01
N ASP A 304 2.35 15.71 -0.18
CA ASP A 304 2.51 16.77 -1.18
C ASP A 304 3.65 16.53 -2.18
N ALA A 305 4.42 15.45 -2.02
CA ALA A 305 5.46 15.08 -2.98
C ALA A 305 5.69 13.57 -3.03
N ILE A 306 6.13 13.09 -4.20
CA ILE A 306 6.66 11.73 -4.37
C ILE A 306 8.16 11.78 -4.25
N VAL A 307 8.73 10.87 -3.47
CA VAL A 307 10.17 10.74 -3.25
C VAL A 307 10.66 9.46 -3.90
N ARG A 308 11.85 9.51 -4.49
CA ARG A 308 12.65 8.34 -4.83
C ARG A 308 13.96 8.36 -4.05
N TRP A 309 14.36 7.20 -3.55
CA TRP A 309 15.69 6.96 -2.96
C TRP A 309 16.51 6.06 -3.87
N ASP A 310 17.80 6.37 -4.03
CA ASP A 310 18.83 5.47 -4.54
C ASP A 310 19.80 5.10 -3.40
N PHE A 311 19.54 3.98 -2.74
CA PHE A 311 20.32 3.52 -1.58
C PHE A 311 21.76 3.13 -1.91
N ARG A 312 22.14 3.09 -3.19
CA ARG A 312 23.52 2.83 -3.59
C ARG A 312 24.33 4.12 -3.70
N THR A 313 23.73 5.20 -4.19
CA THR A 313 24.41 6.50 -4.36
C THR A 313 24.11 7.48 -3.24
N ASP A 314 23.14 7.16 -2.36
CA ASP A 314 22.60 8.05 -1.34
C ASP A 314 21.94 9.30 -1.96
N GLU A 315 21.52 9.20 -3.21
CA GLU A 315 20.82 10.26 -3.93
C GLU A 315 19.31 10.14 -3.74
N MET A 316 18.65 11.30 -3.76
CA MET A 316 17.22 11.44 -3.63
C MET A 316 16.70 12.45 -4.65
N SER A 317 15.55 12.16 -5.24
CA SER A 317 14.84 13.05 -6.16
C SER A 317 13.35 13.11 -5.79
N GLU A 318 12.67 14.20 -6.16
CA GLU A 318 11.28 14.41 -5.78
C GLU A 318 10.43 14.93 -6.93
N HIS A 319 9.15 14.57 -6.94
CA HIS A 319 8.14 15.22 -7.77
C HIS A 319 7.12 15.93 -6.87
N CYS A 320 7.04 17.25 -7.02
CA CYS A 320 6.05 18.10 -6.35
C CYS A 320 5.02 18.56 -7.39
N PRO A 321 3.77 18.04 -7.39
CA PRO A 321 2.78 18.36 -8.42
C PRO A 321 2.28 19.82 -8.39
N GLY A 322 2.57 20.56 -7.32
CA GLY A 322 2.19 21.96 -7.15
C GLY A 322 1.56 22.24 -5.79
N GLN A 323 1.38 23.52 -5.49
CA GLN A 323 0.75 23.94 -4.23
C GLN A 323 -0.73 23.50 -4.19
N GLY A 324 -1.19 22.95 -3.06
CA GLY A 324 -2.58 22.52 -2.86
C GLY A 324 -2.91 21.13 -3.42
N VAL A 325 -1.98 20.50 -4.14
CA VAL A 325 -2.18 19.16 -4.71
C VAL A 325 -1.64 18.10 -3.74
N VAL A 326 -2.49 17.13 -3.41
CA VAL A 326 -2.09 15.96 -2.62
C VAL A 326 -1.75 14.78 -3.54
N VAL A 327 -0.75 13.99 -3.15
CA VAL A 327 -0.31 12.77 -3.83
C VAL A 327 -0.72 11.53 -3.04
N GLY A 328 -1.07 10.47 -3.79
CA GLY A 328 -1.35 9.15 -3.24
C GLY A 328 -0.13 8.25 -3.23
N GLU A 329 -0.38 7.00 -2.85
CA GLU A 329 0.63 5.96 -2.89
C GLU A 329 1.19 5.77 -4.31
N PRO A 330 2.52 5.91 -4.51
CA PRO A 330 3.14 5.68 -5.81
C PRO A 330 3.11 4.18 -6.15
N GLN A 331 2.82 3.82 -7.39
CA GLN A 331 2.85 2.42 -7.84
C GLN A 331 3.85 2.23 -8.98
N MET A 332 4.89 1.44 -8.73
CA MET A 332 5.92 1.13 -9.70
C MET A 332 5.45 0.05 -10.67
N VAL A 333 5.46 0.39 -11.96
CA VAL A 333 5.15 -0.52 -13.07
C VAL A 333 6.41 -0.71 -13.91
N PRO A 334 7.05 -1.90 -13.89
CA PRO A 334 8.21 -2.17 -14.72
C PRO A 334 7.91 -1.99 -16.21
N ARG A 335 8.88 -1.46 -16.98
CA ARG A 335 8.74 -1.30 -18.45
C ARG A 335 8.48 -2.63 -19.15
N SER A 336 9.09 -3.68 -18.62
CA SER A 336 8.92 -5.08 -19.00
C SER A 336 9.38 -5.96 -17.85
N GLU A 337 9.06 -7.26 -17.90
CA GLU A 337 9.53 -8.25 -16.91
C GLU A 337 11.06 -8.23 -16.73
N ASN A 338 11.79 -8.03 -17.84
CA ASN A 338 13.26 -8.03 -17.88
C ASN A 338 13.91 -6.65 -17.78
N ALA A 339 13.12 -5.59 -17.53
CA ALA A 339 13.66 -4.24 -17.36
C ALA A 339 14.63 -4.19 -16.17
N ARG A 340 15.53 -3.20 -16.14
CA ARG A 340 16.34 -2.97 -14.94
C ARG A 340 15.42 -2.58 -13.77
N GLU A 341 15.90 -2.77 -12.54
CA GLU A 341 15.20 -2.26 -11.36
C GLU A 341 14.94 -0.75 -11.53
N GLY A 342 13.72 -0.30 -11.26
CA GLY A 342 13.35 1.11 -11.39
C GLY A 342 13.15 1.62 -12.83
N ASP A 343 13.36 0.79 -13.86
CA ASP A 343 13.04 1.16 -15.25
C ASP A 343 11.58 0.82 -15.57
N GLY A 344 10.77 1.86 -15.76
CA GLY A 344 9.33 1.73 -15.94
C GLY A 344 8.61 3.05 -15.76
N TRP A 345 7.51 2.99 -15.02
CA TRP A 345 6.66 4.13 -14.72
C TRP A 345 6.24 4.12 -13.25
N LEU A 346 6.09 5.29 -12.65
CA LEU A 346 5.38 5.44 -11.37
C LEU A 346 4.00 6.02 -11.63
N LEU A 347 2.97 5.30 -11.20
CA LEU A 347 1.58 5.74 -11.26
C LEU A 347 1.21 6.39 -9.93
N VAL A 348 0.75 7.64 -9.98
CA VAL A 348 0.47 8.45 -8.79
C VAL A 348 -0.88 9.13 -8.96
N LEU A 349 -1.82 8.82 -8.09
CA LEU A 349 -3.06 9.58 -8.03
C LEU A 349 -2.82 10.91 -7.34
N THR A 350 -3.32 11.97 -7.96
CA THR A 350 -3.26 13.32 -7.41
C THR A 350 -4.65 13.90 -7.26
N GLY A 351 -4.85 14.69 -6.22
CA GLY A 351 -6.11 15.39 -5.95
C GLY A 351 -5.85 16.84 -5.61
N ASP A 352 -6.63 17.72 -6.23
CA ASP A 352 -6.76 19.12 -5.84
C ASP A 352 -8.19 19.35 -5.36
N ALA A 353 -8.34 19.47 -4.04
CA ALA A 353 -9.65 19.67 -3.42
C ALA A 353 -10.21 21.08 -3.70
N ALA A 354 -9.35 22.09 -3.86
CA ALA A 354 -9.75 23.47 -4.08
C ALA A 354 -10.25 23.69 -5.51
N GLU A 355 -9.58 23.10 -6.49
CA GLU A 355 -10.01 23.16 -7.89
C GLU A 355 -11.04 22.07 -8.24
N GLY A 356 -11.24 21.09 -7.36
CA GLY A 356 -12.15 19.96 -7.61
C GLY A 356 -11.64 19.09 -8.77
N HIS A 357 -10.32 18.94 -8.89
CA HIS A 357 -9.64 18.21 -9.95
C HIS A 357 -8.98 16.94 -9.39
N GLY A 358 -9.06 15.84 -10.15
CA GLY A 358 -8.34 14.60 -9.85
C GLY A 358 -7.66 14.09 -11.10
N GLU A 359 -6.44 13.58 -10.97
CA GLU A 359 -5.64 13.08 -12.08
C GLU A 359 -4.85 11.84 -11.65
N LEU A 360 -4.59 10.93 -12.59
CA LEU A 360 -3.50 9.99 -12.45
C LEU A 360 -2.30 10.53 -13.23
N GLN A 361 -1.20 10.79 -12.53
CA GLN A 361 0.08 11.16 -13.10
C GLN A 361 0.93 9.91 -13.35
N VAL A 362 1.59 9.88 -14.50
CA VAL A 362 2.57 8.86 -14.87
C VAL A 362 3.94 9.55 -14.88
N LEU A 363 4.82 9.18 -13.95
CA LEU A 363 6.16 9.75 -13.81
C LEU A 363 7.21 8.77 -14.37
N ASP A 364 8.35 9.32 -14.83
CA ASP A 364 9.56 8.53 -15.08
C ASP A 364 10.31 8.37 -13.74
N PRO A 365 10.46 7.15 -13.20
CA PRO A 365 11.18 6.94 -11.95
C PRO A 365 12.64 7.40 -12.04
N GLY A 366 13.22 7.45 -13.25
CA GLY A 366 14.60 7.89 -13.49
C GLY A 366 14.83 9.38 -13.29
N ASP A 367 13.80 10.21 -13.45
CA ASP A 367 13.87 11.67 -13.45
C ASP A 367 12.54 12.27 -12.96
N LEU A 368 12.35 12.30 -11.64
CA LEU A 368 11.13 12.84 -11.01
C LEU A 368 11.00 14.36 -11.20
N ASP A 369 12.12 15.08 -11.31
CA ASP A 369 12.15 16.54 -11.44
C ASP A 369 11.57 17.01 -12.78
N ALA A 370 11.60 16.16 -13.81
CA ALA A 370 10.99 16.43 -15.12
C ALA A 370 9.45 16.46 -15.09
N GLY A 371 8.83 15.98 -14.00
CA GLY A 371 7.39 15.91 -13.83
C GLY A 371 6.73 14.77 -14.64
N PRO A 372 5.40 14.81 -14.81
CA PRO A 372 4.67 13.71 -15.44
C PRO A 372 4.97 13.60 -16.94
N VAL A 373 5.37 12.41 -17.36
CA VAL A 373 5.55 12.04 -18.78
C VAL A 373 4.22 11.72 -19.46
N ALA A 374 3.18 11.42 -18.68
CA ALA A 374 1.81 11.38 -19.14
C ALA A 374 0.81 11.61 -18.00
N THR A 375 -0.42 11.98 -18.33
CA THR A 375 -1.50 12.13 -17.34
C THR A 375 -2.86 11.63 -17.83
N VAL A 376 -3.73 11.27 -16.89
CA VAL A 376 -5.12 10.89 -17.13
C VAL A 376 -6.03 11.71 -16.21
N ALA A 377 -6.76 12.66 -16.77
CA ALA A 377 -7.77 13.40 -16.01
C ALA A 377 -8.91 12.46 -15.59
N LEU A 378 -9.29 12.50 -14.32
CA LEU A 378 -10.35 11.66 -13.78
C LEU A 378 -11.73 12.32 -13.97
N PRO A 379 -12.80 11.53 -14.08
CA PRO A 379 -14.15 12.07 -14.21
C PRO A 379 -14.65 12.80 -12.95
N ARG A 380 -13.97 12.60 -11.82
CA ARG A 380 -14.21 13.30 -10.55
C ARG A 380 -12.97 13.25 -9.66
N PRO A 381 -12.84 14.15 -8.67
CA PRO A 381 -11.87 14.00 -7.59
C PRO A 381 -12.04 12.67 -6.87
N ILE A 382 -10.92 12.03 -6.58
CA ILE A 382 -10.84 10.81 -5.76
C ILE A 382 -10.24 11.23 -4.42
N ALA A 383 -10.77 10.70 -3.32
CA ALA A 383 -10.15 10.88 -2.01
C ALA A 383 -8.83 10.10 -2.00
N VAL A 384 -7.74 10.83 -2.13
CA VAL A 384 -6.39 10.27 -2.11
C VAL A 384 -6.07 9.76 -0.70
N GLY A 385 -5.59 8.53 -0.56
CA GLY A 385 -5.11 8.02 0.74
C GLY A 385 -5.27 6.53 1.04
N GLY A 386 -5.83 5.70 0.14
CA GLY A 386 -5.76 4.24 0.28
C GLY A 386 -4.64 3.62 -0.57
N HIS A 387 -4.48 2.29 -0.45
CA HIS A 387 -3.45 1.56 -1.16
C HIS A 387 -3.85 1.29 -2.61
N GLY A 388 -2.83 1.26 -3.47
CA GLY A 388 -2.93 0.87 -4.85
C GLY A 388 -2.21 -0.44 -5.15
N THR A 389 -2.59 -1.06 -6.26
CA THR A 389 -1.96 -2.25 -6.82
C THR A 389 -1.99 -2.17 -8.33
N TRP A 390 -0.89 -2.59 -8.96
CA TRP A 390 -0.86 -2.80 -10.41
C TRP A 390 -1.19 -4.26 -10.76
N MET A 391 -2.08 -4.45 -11.72
CA MET A 391 -2.42 -5.75 -12.30
C MET A 391 -2.03 -5.74 -13.78
N PRO A 392 -1.01 -6.50 -14.21
CA PRO A 392 -0.68 -6.67 -15.63
C PRO A 392 -1.87 -7.20 -16.46
N ALA A 393 -1.87 -6.93 -17.77
CA ALA A 393 -2.94 -7.27 -18.70
C ALA A 393 -3.15 -8.77 -18.93
#